data_AF-A0A8H4ITG8-F1
#
_entry.id   AF-A0A8H4ITG8-F1
#
_cell.length_a   1.000
_cell.length_b   1.000
_cell.length_c   1.000
_cell.angle_alpha   90.00
_cell.angle_beta   90.00
_cell.angle_gamma   90.00
#
_symmetry.space_group_name_H-M   'P 1'
#
loop_
_entity.id
_entity.type
_entity.pdbx_description
1 polymer ?
#
loop_
_entity_poly.entity_id
_entity_poly.type
_entity_poly.pdbx_seq_one_letter_code
_entity_poly.pdbx_strand_id
1 'polypeptide(L)'
;MNPCDKSNDFSVSTRLKDVTVDIEKGTNREHVSVTVEGMTCSGCGNKLHRGLAALPGLTNVSVNFIMKRADFDMDPTISSATDAITRAQQTTGFSLARISTTDQTLTFLTTKANAQTIAALPLPGITNTTIHKNSTTISFDPSTLGARTLATSISHLTTGLAPPTSTSTGAAHLRSLALKTLLSALLTTPVVVLSWSHDALVSPPTRSSASLALATCVQCLAVPEFHAPAITAAYAYSVVAYAFEAAGRPLQTASFFETGALLVTLVLLGRLGGAWARVRAVGRVALRGVEARFATLVEQGGGERVVDARVLQYGDVFRVGAHEKVATDGVVVAAGGSEVDESVVTGESVPVAKGVGSAVVAGTVTGEGALVVRLVRLPGSGTVAEIAGLVEDALRSKPRVQDVADRVAGWFVWVVLGVAVVVLCVVGGFVPLRAGLAVPMVLVIAGGVAARGGVVIKSAQSVERARKVTDVVFDKTGTLTMQDLDVVAEETLGVDRDTASSLTKALATGNKHPVSVAVGKLLDTRTLDAVEMTDIRVIPGAGVQGSWNGAQVRAGSARWTRSEAHPTVRRMMDDGMTVLCVTKEGQLVAAYG
;
A
#
# COMPACT_ATOMS: atom_id res chain seq x y z
N MET A 1 5.80 69.88 2.32
CA MET A 1 6.52 70.20 3.58
C MET A 1 5.79 69.50 4.72
N ASN A 2 6.46 68.48 5.28
CA ASN A 2 6.30 67.74 6.55
C ASN A 2 4.95 67.65 7.28
N PRO A 3 4.68 66.46 7.83
CA PRO A 3 4.96 66.30 9.26
C PRO A 3 5.86 65.09 9.57
N CYS A 4 7.04 65.40 10.09
CA CYS A 4 7.76 64.65 11.13
C CYS A 4 7.00 64.88 12.45
N ASP A 5 7.04 64.07 13.50
CA ASP A 5 7.79 62.87 13.87
C ASP A 5 7.37 62.57 15.32
N LYS A 6 7.27 61.30 15.69
CA LYS A 6 7.66 60.77 17.01
C LYS A 6 7.44 59.26 17.05
N SER A 7 8.48 58.52 16.67
CA SER A 7 8.77 57.22 17.29
C SER A 7 10.26 56.93 17.19
N ASN A 8 10.97 57.09 18.31
CA ASN A 8 12.38 56.73 18.44
C ASN A 8 12.50 55.29 18.95
N ASP A 9 13.19 54.48 18.16
CA ASP A 9 14.18 53.45 18.50
C ASP A 9 13.92 52.46 19.65
N PHE A 10 13.81 51.18 19.28
CA PHE A 10 14.65 50.14 19.85
C PHE A 10 15.19 49.23 18.74
N SER A 11 16.52 49.29 18.56
CA SER A 11 17.33 48.58 17.59
C SER A 11 17.46 47.08 17.89
N VAL A 12 17.28 46.23 16.86
CA VAL A 12 18.01 44.95 16.74
C VAL A 12 18.47 44.79 15.29
N SER A 13 19.55 45.49 14.94
CA SER A 13 20.40 45.13 13.81
C SER A 13 21.44 44.14 14.31
N THR A 14 21.27 42.85 14.02
CA THR A 14 22.40 41.97 13.68
C THR A 14 21.93 40.63 13.10
N ARG A 15 22.41 40.35 11.88
CA ARG A 15 22.47 39.05 11.17
C ARG A 15 21.18 38.48 10.57
N LEU A 16 20.74 39.09 9.49
CA LEU A 16 20.20 38.35 8.34
C LEU A 16 21.05 38.73 7.13
N LYS A 17 22.15 38.00 6.91
CA LYS A 17 22.84 37.97 5.62
C LYS A 17 22.38 36.73 4.89
N ASP A 18 21.67 36.96 3.79
CA ASP A 18 21.58 36.14 2.59
C ASP A 18 21.33 34.64 2.75
N VAL A 19 20.06 34.27 2.80
CA VAL A 19 19.58 33.10 2.05
C VAL A 19 18.24 33.48 1.41
N THR A 20 18.27 33.91 0.16
CA THR A 20 17.10 33.92 -0.72
C THR A 20 16.68 32.47 -0.95
N VAL A 21 15.78 31.95 -0.13
CA VAL A 21 15.13 30.66 -0.39
C VAL A 21 14.03 30.92 -1.42
N ASP A 22 14.33 30.56 -2.65
CA ASP A 22 13.38 30.48 -3.76
C ASP A 22 12.36 29.35 -3.47
N ILE A 23 11.09 29.69 -3.27
CA ILE A 23 10.03 28.74 -2.89
C ILE A 23 9.64 27.85 -4.08
N GLU A 24 9.93 28.25 -5.32
CA GLU A 24 9.66 27.48 -6.55
C GLU A 24 10.73 26.41 -6.82
N LYS A 25 11.94 26.59 -6.28
CA LYS A 25 12.98 25.56 -6.24
C LYS A 25 12.87 24.80 -4.93
N GLY A 26 12.03 23.75 -4.92
CA GLY A 26 11.95 22.82 -3.80
C GLY A 26 13.35 22.49 -3.26
N THR A 27 13.51 22.46 -1.93
CA THR A 27 14.79 22.16 -1.28
C THR A 27 15.43 20.98 -2.00
N ASN A 28 16.63 21.17 -2.54
CA ASN A 28 17.36 20.20 -3.38
C ASN A 28 17.78 18.98 -2.55
N ARG A 29 16.81 18.26 -1.99
CA ARG A 29 16.96 17.17 -1.04
C ARG A 29 16.71 15.88 -1.78
N GLU A 30 17.67 14.97 -1.68
CA GLU A 30 17.59 13.64 -2.22
C GLU A 30 16.93 12.72 -1.19
N HIS A 31 15.83 12.06 -1.56
CA HIS A 31 15.23 11.03 -0.72
C HIS A 31 16.03 9.73 -0.87
N VAL A 32 16.55 9.20 0.23
CA VAL A 32 17.36 7.99 0.24
C VAL A 32 16.72 6.93 1.13
N SER A 33 16.46 5.77 0.51
CA SER A 33 15.96 4.57 1.18
C SER A 33 17.09 3.55 1.32
N VAL A 34 17.18 2.88 2.45
CA VAL A 34 18.23 1.89 2.75
C VAL A 34 17.62 0.63 3.38
N THR A 35 18.09 -0.53 2.95
CA THR A 35 17.81 -1.82 3.60
C THR A 35 18.80 -2.02 4.74
N VAL A 36 18.32 -2.54 5.87
CA VAL A 36 19.07 -2.67 7.13
C VAL A 36 19.11 -4.12 7.60
N GLU A 37 20.27 -4.74 7.59
CA GLU A 37 20.45 -6.06 8.21
C GLU A 37 20.88 -5.97 9.68
N GLY A 38 20.44 -6.95 10.48
CA GLY A 38 20.69 -6.99 11.93
C GLY A 38 19.62 -6.30 12.80
N MET A 39 18.62 -5.65 12.19
CA MET A 39 17.50 -5.05 12.94
C MET A 39 16.44 -6.11 13.25
N THR A 40 16.32 -6.48 14.53
CA THR A 40 15.44 -7.58 15.00
C THR A 40 14.33 -7.13 15.94
N CYS A 41 14.44 -5.94 16.55
CA CYS A 41 13.46 -5.42 17.50
C CYS A 41 13.25 -3.91 17.34
N SER A 42 12.22 -3.37 18.00
CA SER A 42 11.93 -1.93 18.03
C SER A 42 13.07 -1.11 18.67
N GLY A 43 13.79 -1.69 19.63
CA GLY A 43 14.98 -1.07 20.24
C GLY A 43 16.11 -0.84 19.24
N CYS A 44 16.38 -1.83 18.37
CA CYS A 44 17.33 -1.69 17.27
C CYS A 44 16.90 -0.58 16.28
N GLY A 45 15.61 -0.51 15.96
CA GLY A 45 15.05 0.57 15.12
C GLY A 45 15.23 1.96 15.73
N ASN A 46 14.98 2.11 17.03
CA ASN A 46 15.18 3.38 17.73
C ASN A 46 16.67 3.76 17.87
N LYS A 47 17.58 2.78 17.93
CA LYS A 47 19.02 3.01 17.89
C LYS A 47 19.45 3.54 16.51
N LEU A 48 18.97 2.91 15.44
CA LEU A 48 19.26 3.36 14.07
C LEU A 48 18.66 4.75 13.80
N HIS A 49 17.41 5.00 14.19
CA HIS A 49 16.77 6.30 14.02
C HIS A 49 17.57 7.41 14.71
N ARG A 50 18.02 7.19 15.95
CA ARG A 50 18.87 8.16 16.66
C ARG A 50 20.23 8.34 16.00
N GLY A 51 20.84 7.26 15.50
CA GLY A 51 22.10 7.33 14.77
C GLY A 51 21.98 8.16 13.47
N LEU A 52 20.93 7.92 12.68
CA LEU A 52 20.66 8.65 11.45
C LEU A 52 20.26 10.11 11.73
N ALA A 53 19.39 10.36 12.71
CA ALA A 53 18.96 11.73 13.05
C ALA A 53 20.08 12.59 13.66
N ALA A 54 21.17 11.97 14.16
CA ALA A 54 22.33 12.67 14.65
C ALA A 54 23.33 13.08 13.55
N LEU A 55 23.17 12.57 12.31
CA LEU A 55 24.06 12.90 11.21
C LEU A 55 23.71 14.26 10.60
N PRO A 56 24.70 15.15 10.38
CA PRO A 56 24.47 16.45 9.77
C PRO A 56 24.04 16.29 8.30
N GLY A 57 23.03 17.04 7.89
CA GLY A 57 22.49 17.02 6.52
C GLY A 57 21.37 16.00 6.29
N LEU A 58 21.01 15.18 7.28
CA LEU A 58 19.85 14.27 7.21
C LEU A 58 18.61 14.89 7.87
N THR A 59 17.48 14.78 7.18
CA THR A 59 16.15 15.26 7.61
C THR A 59 15.10 14.19 7.33
N ASN A 60 13.91 14.28 7.94
CA ASN A 60 12.81 13.32 7.73
C ASN A 60 13.19 11.83 7.90
N VAL A 61 14.05 11.52 8.86
CA VAL A 61 14.48 10.15 9.15
C VAL A 61 13.29 9.31 9.64
N SER A 62 13.02 8.22 8.94
CA SER A 62 12.02 7.20 9.27
C SER A 62 12.68 5.83 9.29
N VAL A 63 12.42 5.02 10.32
CA VAL A 63 12.98 3.66 10.43
C VAL A 63 11.87 2.66 10.70
N ASN A 64 11.80 1.63 9.85
CA ASN A 64 10.86 0.53 9.93
C ASN A 64 11.59 -0.80 10.14
N PHE A 65 11.60 -1.25 11.40
CA PHE A 65 12.31 -2.48 11.79
C PHE A 65 11.68 -3.77 11.28
N ILE A 66 10.35 -3.79 11.08
CA ILE A 66 9.64 -4.96 10.57
C ILE A 66 10.07 -5.22 9.13
N MET A 67 10.23 -4.13 8.38
CA MET A 67 10.62 -4.14 6.97
C MET A 67 12.12 -4.15 6.75
N LYS A 68 12.92 -4.04 7.82
CA LYS A 68 14.36 -3.86 7.71
C LYS A 68 14.72 -2.70 6.76
N ARG A 69 14.02 -1.58 6.88
CA ARG A 69 14.17 -0.40 6.00
C ARG A 69 14.30 0.89 6.81
N ALA A 70 15.10 1.82 6.33
CA ALA A 70 15.14 3.20 6.80
C ALA A 70 15.09 4.16 5.60
N ASP A 71 14.42 5.29 5.77
CA ASP A 71 14.20 6.31 4.76
C ASP A 71 14.60 7.66 5.36
N PHE A 72 15.29 8.51 4.60
CA PHE A 72 15.71 9.83 5.05
C PHE A 72 15.94 10.77 3.87
N ASP A 73 15.68 12.05 4.07
CA ASP A 73 15.98 13.10 3.10
C ASP A 73 17.35 13.67 3.41
N MET A 74 18.19 13.80 2.39
CA MET A 74 19.53 14.33 2.55
C MET A 74 19.80 15.51 1.64
N ASP A 75 20.57 16.48 2.15
CA ASP A 75 21.09 17.55 1.32
C ASP A 75 22.38 17.07 0.62
N PRO A 76 22.37 16.88 -0.71
CA PRO A 76 23.52 16.39 -1.47
C PRO A 76 24.68 17.40 -1.48
N THR A 77 24.46 18.65 -1.04
CA THR A 77 25.54 19.63 -0.89
C THR A 77 26.36 19.42 0.38
N ILE A 78 25.83 18.69 1.38
CA ILE A 78 26.47 18.52 2.69
C ILE A 78 27.15 17.15 2.84
N SER A 79 26.54 16.09 2.31
CA SER A 79 27.10 14.73 2.36
C SER A 79 26.65 13.89 1.17
N SER A 80 27.45 12.91 0.75
CA SER A 80 27.03 11.92 -0.25
C SER A 80 26.24 10.78 0.42
N ALA A 81 25.31 10.15 -0.32
CA ALA A 81 24.51 9.05 0.21
C ALA A 81 25.37 7.89 0.73
N THR A 82 26.48 7.60 0.04
CA THR A 82 27.44 6.56 0.43
C THR A 82 28.15 6.90 1.75
N ASP A 83 28.51 8.17 1.96
CA ASP A 83 29.14 8.62 3.21
C ASP A 83 28.17 8.58 4.39
N ALA A 84 26.93 9.02 4.16
CA ALA A 84 25.87 8.98 5.18
C ALA A 84 25.58 7.54 5.63
N ILE A 85 25.49 6.62 4.67
CA ILE A 85 25.34 5.18 4.93
C ILE A 85 26.53 4.65 5.72
N THR A 86 27.76 4.92 5.27
CA THR A 86 28.98 4.42 5.93
C THR A 86 29.08 4.93 7.38
N ARG A 87 28.82 6.22 7.61
CA ARG A 87 28.79 6.81 8.97
C ARG A 87 27.69 6.21 9.83
N ALA A 88 26.52 5.95 9.26
CA ALA A 88 25.42 5.30 9.97
C ALA A 88 25.78 3.85 10.34
N GLN A 89 26.46 3.10 9.46
CA GLN A 89 26.96 1.75 9.76
C GLN A 89 27.98 1.78 10.91
N GLN A 90 28.94 2.70 10.87
CA GLN A 90 29.96 2.85 11.91
C GLN A 90 29.36 3.24 13.28
N THR A 91 28.35 4.11 13.29
CA THR A 91 27.74 4.62 14.52
C THR A 91 26.78 3.60 15.14
N THR A 92 26.07 2.82 14.32
CA THR A 92 24.98 1.97 14.80
C THR A 92 25.36 0.48 14.86
N GLY A 93 26.35 0.06 14.08
CA GLY A 93 26.79 -1.33 13.93
C GLY A 93 25.89 -2.17 13.02
N PHE A 94 24.92 -1.57 12.32
CA PHE A 94 24.05 -2.28 11.38
C PHE A 94 24.63 -2.28 9.97
N SER A 95 24.34 -3.31 9.18
CA SER A 95 24.67 -3.30 7.75
C SER A 95 23.58 -2.58 6.99
N LEU A 96 23.95 -1.55 6.21
CA LEU A 96 23.04 -0.67 5.49
C LEU A 96 23.40 -0.76 3.99
N ALA A 97 22.41 -1.08 3.16
CA ALA A 97 22.55 -1.11 1.71
C ALA A 97 21.57 -0.12 1.09
N ARG A 98 22.04 0.78 0.22
CA ARG A 98 21.17 1.73 -0.48
C ARG A 98 20.17 0.97 -1.33
N ILE A 99 18.89 1.30 -1.18
CA ILE A 99 17.86 0.95 -2.14
C ILE A 99 17.92 2.07 -3.18
N SER A 100 18.63 1.81 -4.26
CA SER A 100 18.59 2.69 -5.43
C SER A 100 17.15 2.67 -5.97
N THR A 101 16.54 3.84 -6.10
CA THR A 101 15.16 3.99 -6.61
C THR A 101 15.02 3.63 -8.08
N THR A 102 16.15 3.51 -8.80
CA THR A 102 16.20 3.13 -10.22
C THR A 102 16.44 1.66 -10.47
N ASP A 103 16.80 0.88 -9.44
CA ASP A 103 17.16 -0.52 -9.61
C ASP A 103 15.92 -1.40 -9.73
N GLN A 104 15.92 -2.28 -10.72
CA GLN A 104 14.94 -3.34 -10.81
C GLN A 104 15.37 -4.56 -10.00
N THR A 105 14.40 -5.28 -9.45
CA THR A 105 14.66 -6.53 -8.72
C THR A 105 13.98 -7.71 -9.41
N LEU A 106 14.76 -8.76 -9.68
CA LEU A 106 14.24 -10.05 -10.12
C LEU A 106 14.63 -11.16 -9.16
N THR A 107 13.67 -11.99 -8.77
CA THR A 107 13.90 -13.15 -7.91
C THR A 107 13.87 -14.43 -8.73
N PHE A 108 14.94 -15.21 -8.65
CA PHE A 108 15.11 -16.48 -9.33
C PHE A 108 15.06 -17.64 -8.34
N LEU A 109 14.55 -18.80 -8.78
CA LEU A 109 14.60 -20.05 -8.02
C LEU A 109 15.97 -20.70 -8.21
N THR A 110 16.73 -20.79 -7.11
CA THR A 110 18.14 -21.20 -7.10
C THR A 110 18.44 -22.10 -5.91
N THR A 111 19.34 -23.06 -6.09
CA THR A 111 19.97 -23.79 -4.98
C THR A 111 21.00 -22.90 -4.27
N LYS A 112 21.38 -23.25 -3.03
CA LYS A 112 22.39 -22.49 -2.28
C LYS A 112 23.75 -22.40 -2.99
N ALA A 113 24.17 -23.47 -3.65
CA ALA A 113 25.45 -23.50 -4.38
C ALA A 113 25.42 -22.54 -5.57
N ASN A 114 24.37 -22.60 -6.39
CA ASN A 114 24.21 -21.70 -7.54
C ASN A 114 24.05 -20.24 -7.12
N ALA A 115 23.42 -19.97 -5.97
CA ALA A 115 23.26 -18.62 -5.44
C ALA A 115 24.61 -17.94 -5.16
N GLN A 116 25.60 -18.68 -4.65
CA GLN A 116 26.95 -18.15 -4.43
C GLN A 116 27.67 -17.89 -5.75
N THR A 117 27.52 -18.77 -6.74
CA THR A 117 28.06 -18.57 -8.08
C THR A 117 27.47 -17.33 -8.75
N ILE A 118 26.15 -17.10 -8.60
CA ILE A 118 25.45 -15.91 -9.11
C ILE A 118 25.97 -14.64 -8.42
N ALA A 119 26.21 -14.68 -7.12
CA ALA A 119 26.76 -13.52 -6.40
C ALA A 119 28.20 -13.18 -6.82
N ALA A 120 28.96 -14.16 -7.31
CA ALA A 120 30.34 -13.99 -7.75
C ALA A 120 30.47 -13.68 -9.26
N LEU A 121 29.37 -13.69 -10.02
CA LEU A 121 29.37 -13.42 -11.45
C LEU A 121 29.68 -11.93 -11.72
N PRO A 122 30.75 -11.60 -12.48
CA PRO A 122 31.08 -10.23 -12.84
C PRO A 122 30.22 -9.77 -14.01
N LEU A 123 28.91 -9.62 -13.77
CA LEU A 123 28.00 -9.05 -14.77
C LEU A 123 27.88 -7.54 -14.53
N PRO A 124 28.31 -6.69 -15.48
CA PRO A 124 28.15 -5.25 -15.36
C PRO A 124 26.65 -4.90 -15.30
N GLY A 125 26.29 -4.02 -14.36
CA GLY A 125 24.90 -3.61 -14.12
C GLY A 125 24.20 -4.29 -12.96
N ILE A 126 24.78 -5.34 -12.33
CA ILE A 126 24.27 -5.87 -11.06
C ILE A 126 24.71 -4.97 -9.91
N THR A 127 23.76 -4.43 -9.16
CA THR A 127 24.02 -3.57 -7.99
C THR A 127 24.13 -4.39 -6.71
N ASN A 128 23.24 -5.37 -6.52
CA ASN A 128 23.20 -6.16 -5.29
C ASN A 128 22.56 -7.53 -5.51
N THR A 129 23.05 -8.55 -4.80
CA THR A 129 22.51 -9.92 -4.83
C THR A 129 22.18 -10.38 -3.42
N THR A 130 20.90 -10.62 -3.15
CA THR A 130 20.39 -11.12 -1.86
C THR A 130 20.05 -12.61 -1.97
N ILE A 131 20.71 -13.43 -1.16
CA ILE A 131 20.52 -14.89 -1.16
C ILE A 131 19.47 -15.27 -0.10
N HIS A 132 18.42 -15.98 -0.53
CA HIS A 132 17.42 -16.60 0.35
C HIS A 132 17.59 -18.13 0.37
N LYS A 133 16.72 -18.83 1.12
CA LYS A 133 16.85 -20.28 1.32
C LYS A 133 16.73 -21.09 0.01
N ASN A 134 15.77 -20.74 -0.85
CA ASN A 134 15.46 -21.42 -2.11
C ASN A 134 15.35 -20.43 -3.30
N SER A 135 15.77 -19.19 -3.11
CA SER A 135 15.67 -18.15 -4.14
C SER A 135 16.78 -17.14 -3.98
N THR A 136 17.14 -16.47 -5.06
CA THR A 136 18.11 -15.37 -5.08
C THR A 136 17.46 -14.16 -5.73
N THR A 137 17.49 -13.03 -5.03
CA THR A 137 16.98 -11.75 -5.54
C THR A 137 18.16 -10.93 -6.03
N ILE A 138 18.14 -10.59 -7.31
CA ILE A 138 19.17 -9.78 -7.97
C ILE A 138 18.58 -8.39 -8.21
N SER A 139 19.29 -7.37 -7.74
CA SER A 139 19.00 -5.96 -8.01
C SER A 139 19.99 -5.48 -9.06
N PHE A 140 19.50 -4.86 -10.13
CA PHE A 140 20.31 -4.42 -11.26
C PHE A 140 19.79 -3.10 -11.81
N ASP A 141 20.69 -2.35 -12.43
CA ASP A 141 20.37 -1.12 -13.14
C ASP A 141 19.85 -1.47 -14.55
N PRO A 142 18.57 -1.18 -14.84
CA PRO A 142 17.96 -1.54 -16.12
C PRO A 142 18.47 -0.70 -17.30
N SER A 143 19.20 0.40 -17.05
CA SER A 143 19.82 1.21 -18.12
C SER A 143 21.08 0.57 -18.69
N THR A 144 21.75 -0.28 -17.91
CA THR A 144 22.99 -0.96 -18.30
C THR A 144 22.78 -2.44 -18.59
N LEU A 145 21.87 -3.09 -17.85
CA LEU A 145 21.58 -4.53 -17.99
C LEU A 145 20.08 -4.78 -18.16
N GLY A 146 19.69 -5.34 -19.31
CA GLY A 146 18.30 -5.72 -19.57
C GLY A 146 17.84 -6.92 -18.75
N ALA A 147 16.60 -6.89 -18.27
CA ALA A 147 15.98 -7.97 -17.49
C ALA A 147 16.03 -9.34 -18.21
N ARG A 148 15.78 -9.36 -19.52
CA ARG A 148 15.85 -10.58 -20.34
C ARG A 148 17.28 -11.05 -20.49
N THR A 149 18.21 -10.14 -20.77
CA THR A 149 19.64 -10.44 -20.89
C THR A 149 20.15 -11.10 -19.62
N LEU A 150 19.87 -10.52 -18.45
CA LEU A 150 20.18 -11.10 -17.15
C LEU A 150 19.61 -12.51 -17.01
N ALA A 151 18.31 -12.69 -17.25
CA ALA A 151 17.65 -13.99 -17.13
C ALA A 151 18.24 -15.07 -18.06
N THR A 152 18.61 -14.69 -19.29
CA THR A 152 19.26 -15.61 -20.23
C THR A 152 20.69 -15.97 -19.82
N SER A 153 21.47 -15.01 -19.32
CA SER A 153 22.86 -15.24 -18.89
C SER A 153 22.95 -16.21 -17.72
N ILE A 154 21.99 -16.17 -16.78
CA ILE A 154 21.96 -17.04 -15.59
C ILE A 154 21.00 -18.23 -15.72
N SER A 155 20.44 -18.46 -16.91
CA SER A 155 19.47 -19.54 -17.16
C SER A 155 19.99 -20.93 -16.77
N HIS A 156 21.29 -21.18 -16.96
CA HIS A 156 21.96 -22.43 -16.59
C HIS A 156 22.13 -22.62 -15.07
N LEU A 157 22.01 -21.56 -14.28
CA LEU A 157 22.14 -21.57 -12.82
C LEU A 157 20.80 -21.50 -12.09
N THR A 158 19.71 -21.25 -12.81
CA THR A 158 18.37 -21.00 -12.26
C THR A 158 17.37 -22.01 -12.80
N THR A 159 16.30 -22.27 -12.03
CA THR A 159 15.18 -23.13 -12.47
C THR A 159 13.98 -22.35 -12.99
N GLY A 160 14.12 -21.01 -13.08
CA GLY A 160 13.07 -20.08 -13.47
C GLY A 160 12.92 -18.91 -12.50
N LEU A 161 11.98 -18.00 -12.81
CA LEU A 161 11.62 -16.90 -11.93
C LEU A 161 10.79 -17.41 -10.74
N ALA A 162 11.11 -16.93 -9.54
CA ALA A 162 10.31 -17.21 -8.36
C ALA A 162 8.92 -16.55 -8.49
N PRO A 163 7.86 -17.16 -7.95
CA PRO A 163 6.55 -16.53 -7.92
C PRO A 163 6.61 -15.21 -7.12
N PRO A 164 5.78 -14.20 -7.48
CA PRO A 164 5.73 -12.94 -6.75
C PRO A 164 5.47 -13.22 -5.27
N THR A 165 6.39 -12.76 -4.43
CA THR A 165 6.33 -12.96 -2.98
C THR A 165 5.16 -12.16 -2.41
N SER A 166 4.02 -12.83 -2.23
CA SER A 166 2.92 -12.33 -1.42
C SER A 166 3.36 -12.31 0.05
N THR A 167 3.99 -11.22 0.49
CA THR A 167 4.12 -10.81 1.91
C THR A 167 4.22 -11.95 2.95
N SER A 168 5.00 -13.00 2.65
CA SER A 168 5.01 -14.23 3.45
C SER A 168 5.78 -14.05 4.76
N THR A 169 6.62 -13.02 4.82
CA THR A 169 7.30 -12.54 6.03
C THR A 169 6.32 -12.13 7.13
N GLY A 170 5.17 -11.52 6.76
CA GLY A 170 4.14 -11.11 7.72
C GLY A 170 3.44 -12.31 8.38
N ALA A 171 3.09 -13.32 7.58
CA ALA A 171 2.44 -14.54 8.07
C ALA A 171 3.37 -15.38 8.96
N ALA A 172 4.65 -15.50 8.60
CA ALA A 172 5.64 -16.21 9.42
C ALA A 172 5.89 -15.51 10.75
N HIS A 173 6.02 -14.17 10.75
CA HIS A 173 6.15 -13.39 11.97
C HIS A 173 4.90 -13.49 12.86
N LEU A 174 3.70 -13.42 12.27
CA LEU A 174 2.44 -13.59 12.99
C LEU A 174 2.34 -14.98 13.64
N ARG A 175 2.73 -16.05 12.93
CA ARG A 175 2.77 -17.41 13.48
C ARG A 175 3.75 -17.53 14.64
N SER A 176 4.95 -16.97 14.52
CA SER A 176 5.94 -16.97 15.61
C SER A 176 5.42 -16.24 16.85
N LEU A 177 4.81 -15.06 16.66
CA LEU A 177 4.26 -14.27 17.75
C LEU A 177 3.03 -14.95 18.39
N ALA A 178 2.18 -15.59 17.59
CA ALA A 178 1.04 -16.37 18.06
C ALA A 178 1.49 -17.56 18.91
N LEU A 179 2.50 -18.30 18.44
CA LEU A 179 3.05 -19.44 19.18
C LEU A 179 3.66 -19.01 20.52
N LYS A 180 4.45 -17.94 20.54
CA LYS A 180 5.01 -17.37 21.78
C LYS A 180 3.92 -16.91 22.75
N THR A 181 2.87 -16.25 22.24
CA THR A 181 1.74 -15.79 23.05
C THR A 181 0.97 -16.96 23.65
N LEU A 182 0.70 -18.01 22.85
CA LEU A 182 0.01 -19.22 23.30
C LEU A 182 0.83 -19.97 24.35
N LEU A 183 2.14 -20.15 24.11
CA LEU A 183 3.04 -20.79 25.06
C LEU A 183 3.16 -19.99 26.37
N SER A 184 3.23 -18.66 26.28
CA SER A 184 3.22 -17.78 27.45
C SER A 184 1.93 -17.91 28.24
N ALA A 185 0.77 -17.94 27.58
CA ALA A 185 -0.53 -18.13 28.23
C ALA A 185 -0.65 -19.50 28.90
N LEU A 186 -0.18 -20.56 28.23
CA LEU A 186 -0.16 -21.92 28.76
C LEU A 186 0.70 -22.02 30.03
N LEU A 187 1.87 -21.37 30.05
CA LEU A 187 2.76 -21.36 31.22
C LEU A 187 2.28 -20.43 32.34
N THR A 188 1.58 -19.34 31.99
CA THR A 188 1.04 -18.38 32.96
C THR A 188 -0.19 -18.89 33.68
N THR A 189 -1.02 -19.69 33.01
CA THR A 189 -2.27 -20.21 33.60
C THR A 189 -2.03 -21.00 34.89
N PRO A 190 -1.10 -21.97 34.95
CA PRO A 190 -0.79 -22.66 36.21
C PRO A 190 -0.16 -21.74 37.26
N VAL A 191 0.65 -20.74 36.88
CA VAL A 191 1.23 -19.77 37.84
C VAL A 191 0.12 -18.98 38.53
N VAL A 192 -0.87 -18.49 37.78
CA VAL A 192 -2.02 -17.75 38.33
C VAL A 192 -2.89 -18.67 39.19
N VAL A 193 -3.17 -19.89 38.74
CA VAL A 193 -3.96 -20.87 39.51
C VAL A 193 -3.27 -21.22 40.83
N LEU A 194 -1.96 -21.49 40.80
CA LEU A 194 -1.18 -21.80 42.00
C LEU A 194 -1.14 -20.63 42.98
N SER A 195 -1.04 -19.41 42.47
CA SER A 195 -0.95 -18.20 43.29
C SER A 195 -2.30 -17.76 43.88
N TRP A 196 -3.40 -17.91 43.15
CA TRP A 196 -4.75 -17.53 43.62
C TRP A 196 -5.47 -18.61 44.44
N SER A 197 -4.99 -19.85 44.41
CA SER A 197 -5.63 -20.97 45.10
C SER A 197 -5.42 -21.02 46.62
N HIS A 198 -4.96 -19.92 47.24
CA HIS A 198 -4.82 -19.69 48.69
C HIS A 198 -4.98 -20.96 49.55
N ASP A 199 -3.88 -21.72 49.65
CA ASP A 199 -3.68 -22.93 50.48
C ASP A 199 -4.54 -24.17 50.16
N ALA A 200 -5.37 -24.17 49.13
CA ALA A 200 -6.28 -25.27 48.82
C ALA A 200 -5.65 -26.45 48.05
N LEU A 201 -4.55 -26.25 47.33
CA LEU A 201 -4.02 -27.25 46.36
C LEU A 201 -2.64 -27.82 46.69
N VAL A 202 -1.71 -27.01 47.20
CA VAL A 202 -0.29 -27.42 47.36
C VAL A 202 0.36 -26.69 48.53
N SER A 203 1.36 -27.32 49.16
CA SER A 203 2.16 -26.71 50.22
C SER A 203 2.89 -25.43 49.74
N PRO A 204 3.09 -24.43 50.62
CA PRO A 204 3.75 -23.16 50.28
C PRO A 204 5.10 -23.29 49.55
N PRO A 205 6.07 -24.13 49.99
CA PRO A 205 7.37 -24.21 49.33
C PRO A 205 7.28 -24.79 47.92
N THR A 206 6.39 -25.78 47.71
CA THR A 206 6.17 -26.39 46.40
C THR A 206 5.50 -25.41 45.43
N ARG A 207 4.55 -24.60 45.93
CA ARG A 207 3.88 -23.54 45.17
C ARG A 207 4.86 -22.48 44.70
N SER A 208 5.70 -21.95 45.59
CA SER A 208 6.68 -20.91 45.25
C SER A 208 7.75 -21.46 44.29
N SER A 209 8.20 -22.71 44.48
CA SER A 209 9.15 -23.38 43.59
C SER A 209 8.59 -23.59 42.18
N ALA A 210 7.35 -24.10 42.07
CA ALA A 210 6.69 -24.32 40.78
C ALA A 210 6.39 -22.99 40.07
N SER A 211 5.96 -21.97 40.81
CA SER A 211 5.69 -20.64 40.27
C SER A 211 6.97 -19.96 39.78
N LEU A 212 8.08 -20.11 40.50
CA LEU A 212 9.39 -19.64 40.05
C LEU A 212 9.79 -20.30 38.72
N ALA A 213 9.73 -21.63 38.63
CA ALA A 213 10.12 -22.35 37.42
C ALA A 213 9.32 -21.91 36.19
N LEU A 214 7.99 -21.90 36.30
CA LEU A 214 7.09 -21.53 35.20
C LEU A 214 7.20 -20.04 34.83
N ALA A 215 7.26 -19.13 35.81
CA ALA A 215 7.43 -17.70 35.55
C ALA A 215 8.79 -17.39 34.90
N THR A 216 9.84 -18.14 35.24
CA THR A 216 11.16 -18.03 34.58
C THR A 216 11.06 -18.43 33.11
N CYS A 217 10.36 -19.51 32.78
CA CYS A 217 10.12 -19.90 31.39
C CYS A 217 9.35 -18.83 30.60
N VAL A 218 8.31 -18.24 31.20
CA VAL A 218 7.57 -17.11 30.61
C VAL A 218 8.50 -15.92 30.36
N GLN A 219 9.38 -15.61 31.32
CA GLN A 219 10.34 -14.52 31.19
C GLN A 219 11.35 -14.78 30.06
N CYS A 220 11.91 -15.99 29.97
CA CYS A 220 12.84 -16.36 28.90
C CYS A 220 12.23 -16.27 27.50
N LEU A 221 10.94 -16.61 27.35
CA LEU A 221 10.20 -16.44 26.10
C LEU A 221 10.02 -14.97 25.71
N ALA A 222 9.94 -14.10 26.72
CA ALA A 222 9.64 -12.68 26.58
C ALA A 222 10.90 -11.81 26.41
N VAL A 223 12.04 -12.18 27.02
CA VAL A 223 13.30 -11.39 26.96
C VAL A 223 13.72 -10.98 25.55
N PRO A 224 13.65 -11.83 24.50
CA PRO A 224 13.99 -11.41 23.14
C PRO A 224 13.07 -10.32 22.58
N GLU A 225 11.84 -10.23 23.10
CA GLU A 225 10.81 -9.28 22.67
C GLU A 225 10.81 -7.99 23.52
N PHE A 226 11.36 -8.03 24.75
CA PHE A 226 11.29 -6.96 25.74
C PHE A 226 12.66 -6.66 26.36
N HIS A 227 13.29 -5.55 25.95
CA HIS A 227 14.40 -4.92 26.69
C HIS A 227 13.88 -3.97 27.78
N ALA A 228 12.77 -4.29 28.47
CA ALA A 228 12.13 -3.38 29.41
C ALA A 228 12.49 -3.73 30.87
N PRO A 229 13.06 -2.78 31.66
CA PRO A 229 13.51 -3.02 33.03
C PRO A 229 12.35 -3.24 34.03
N ALA A 230 11.13 -2.79 33.72
CA ALA A 230 9.99 -2.88 34.62
C ALA A 230 9.52 -4.33 34.86
N ILE A 231 9.54 -5.17 33.83
CA ILE A 231 9.13 -6.59 33.94
C ILE A 231 10.15 -7.38 34.76
N THR A 232 11.44 -7.05 34.61
CA THR A 232 12.53 -7.69 35.35
C THR A 232 12.56 -7.32 36.84
N ALA A 233 12.07 -6.15 37.24
CA ALA A 233 12.05 -5.74 38.64
C ALA A 233 11.07 -6.57 39.50
N ALA A 234 9.84 -6.80 39.01
CA ALA A 234 8.85 -7.63 39.71
C ALA A 234 9.30 -9.10 39.82
N TYR A 235 9.93 -9.62 38.77
CA TYR A 235 10.52 -10.96 38.79
C TYR A 235 11.71 -11.04 39.77
N ALA A 236 12.62 -10.06 39.76
CA ALA A 236 13.75 -10.01 40.67
C ALA A 236 13.32 -9.96 42.15
N TYR A 237 12.32 -9.13 42.49
CA TYR A 237 11.72 -9.13 43.82
C TYR A 237 11.18 -10.52 44.19
N SER A 238 10.44 -11.16 43.28
CA SER A 238 9.84 -12.46 43.51
C SER A 238 10.88 -13.56 43.75
N VAL A 239 12.02 -13.51 43.06
CA VAL A 239 13.17 -14.41 43.29
C VAL A 239 13.79 -14.17 44.67
N VAL A 240 13.97 -12.91 45.07
CA VAL A 240 14.49 -12.56 46.41
C VAL A 240 13.52 -13.03 47.50
N ALA A 241 12.23 -12.77 47.36
CA ALA A 241 11.21 -13.21 48.30
C ALA A 241 11.18 -14.73 48.45
N TYR A 242 11.31 -15.47 47.34
CA TYR A 242 11.44 -16.92 47.36
C TYR A 242 12.72 -17.39 48.07
N ALA A 243 13.86 -16.73 47.85
CA ALA A 243 15.12 -17.09 48.51
C ALA A 243 15.05 -16.92 50.04
N PHE A 244 14.39 -15.85 50.51
CA PHE A 244 14.14 -15.62 51.93
C PHE A 244 13.16 -16.62 52.54
N GLU A 245 12.11 -16.99 51.79
CA GLU A 245 11.18 -18.08 52.16
C GLU A 245 11.92 -19.42 52.29
N ALA A 246 12.77 -19.78 51.31
CA ALA A 246 13.59 -20.99 51.33
C ALA A 246 14.62 -21.01 52.47
N ALA A 247 15.09 -19.84 52.90
CA ALA A 247 15.99 -19.68 54.05
C ALA A 247 15.24 -19.71 55.41
N GLY A 248 13.94 -19.96 55.42
CA GLY A 248 13.12 -20.01 56.64
C GLY A 248 12.83 -18.63 57.27
N ARG A 249 13.05 -17.54 56.53
CA ARG A 249 12.79 -16.16 56.96
C ARG A 249 11.84 -15.46 55.96
N PRO A 250 10.57 -15.89 55.86
CA PRO A 250 9.65 -15.34 54.88
C PRO A 250 9.46 -13.82 55.10
N LEU A 251 9.46 -13.07 54.00
CA LEU A 251 9.13 -11.65 54.02
C LEU A 251 7.63 -11.46 54.31
N GLN A 252 7.25 -10.30 54.85
CA GLN A 252 5.83 -9.97 55.10
C GLN A 252 4.98 -10.00 53.83
N THR A 253 5.60 -9.85 52.67
CA THR A 253 4.94 -9.86 51.36
C THR A 253 5.48 -11.00 50.53
N ALA A 254 4.59 -11.92 50.13
CA ALA A 254 4.94 -13.10 49.34
C ALA A 254 5.45 -12.74 47.92
N SER A 255 5.99 -13.73 47.22
CA SER A 255 6.45 -13.58 45.84
C SER A 255 5.28 -13.27 44.88
N PHE A 256 5.53 -12.44 43.86
CA PHE A 256 4.52 -11.99 42.88
C PHE A 256 4.76 -12.56 41.48
N PHE A 257 5.07 -13.86 41.40
CA PHE A 257 5.31 -14.53 40.11
C PHE A 257 4.09 -14.42 39.17
N GLU A 258 2.87 -14.40 39.73
CA GLU A 258 1.63 -14.18 38.97
C GLU A 258 1.60 -12.84 38.22
N THR A 259 2.07 -11.77 38.86
CA THR A 259 1.91 -10.41 38.34
C THR A 259 2.86 -10.20 37.17
N GLY A 260 4.10 -10.71 37.30
CA GLY A 260 5.08 -10.69 36.22
C GLY A 260 4.63 -11.53 35.01
N ALA A 261 4.23 -12.79 35.25
CA ALA A 261 3.83 -13.71 34.19
C ALA A 261 2.56 -13.24 33.44
N LEU A 262 1.57 -12.73 34.18
CA LEU A 262 0.33 -12.18 33.62
C LEU A 262 0.59 -10.93 32.78
N LEU A 263 1.42 -10.00 33.28
CA LEU A 263 1.76 -8.77 32.57
C LEU A 263 2.47 -9.08 31.25
N VAL A 264 3.47 -9.98 31.27
CA VAL A 264 4.16 -10.44 30.05
C VAL A 264 3.18 -11.01 29.03
N THR A 265 2.31 -11.92 29.47
CA THR A 265 1.35 -12.59 28.60
C THR A 265 0.34 -11.63 27.98
N LEU A 266 -0.19 -10.69 28.78
CA LEU A 266 -1.13 -9.67 28.29
C LEU A 266 -0.49 -8.72 27.26
N VAL A 267 0.78 -8.36 27.47
CA VAL A 267 1.50 -7.51 26.51
C VAL A 267 1.79 -8.27 25.21
N LEU A 268 2.21 -9.54 25.28
CA LEU A 268 2.37 -10.39 24.10
C LEU A 268 1.04 -10.54 23.32
N LEU A 269 -0.07 -10.73 24.04
CA LEU A 269 -1.41 -10.78 23.45
C LEU A 269 -1.78 -9.46 22.75
N GLY A 270 -1.49 -8.31 23.35
CA GLY A 270 -1.69 -7.01 22.72
C GLY A 270 -0.87 -6.85 21.43
N ARG A 271 0.40 -7.28 21.43
CA ARG A 271 1.26 -7.26 20.24
C ARG A 271 0.75 -8.22 19.15
N LEU A 272 0.25 -9.39 19.53
CA LEU A 272 -0.40 -10.33 18.61
C LEU A 272 -1.63 -9.69 17.96
N GLY A 273 -2.51 -9.06 18.75
CA GLY A 273 -3.68 -8.34 18.23
C GLY A 273 -3.30 -7.23 17.24
N GLY A 274 -2.26 -6.45 17.56
CA GLY A 274 -1.74 -5.40 16.68
C GLY A 274 -1.13 -5.96 15.38
N ALA A 275 -0.37 -7.05 15.45
CA ALA A 275 0.19 -7.72 14.27
C ALA A 275 -0.92 -8.31 13.39
N TRP A 276 -1.91 -8.96 14.00
CA TRP A 276 -3.07 -9.53 13.32
C TRP A 276 -3.89 -8.46 12.59
N ALA A 277 -4.18 -7.33 13.25
CA ALA A 277 -4.90 -6.22 12.64
C ALA A 277 -4.16 -5.66 11.42
N ARG A 278 -2.83 -5.51 11.49
CA ARG A 278 -1.99 -5.05 10.36
C ARG A 278 -2.02 -6.02 9.19
N VAL A 279 -1.83 -7.32 9.41
CA VAL A 279 -1.87 -8.33 8.33
C VAL A 279 -3.23 -8.33 7.63
N ARG A 280 -4.33 -8.20 8.39
CA ARG A 280 -5.69 -8.12 7.86
C ARG A 280 -5.97 -6.81 7.10
N ALA A 281 -5.29 -5.72 7.45
CA ALA A 281 -5.38 -4.45 6.73
C ALA A 281 -4.64 -4.51 5.38
N VAL A 282 -3.39 -4.99 5.37
CA VAL A 282 -2.55 -5.09 4.16
C VAL A 282 -3.13 -6.08 3.14
N GLY A 283 -3.71 -7.20 3.59
CA GLY A 283 -4.31 -8.20 2.70
C GLY A 283 -5.48 -7.70 1.84
N ARG A 284 -6.10 -6.57 2.20
CA ARG A 284 -7.19 -5.95 1.42
C ARG A 284 -6.73 -4.85 0.46
N VAL A 285 -5.46 -4.46 0.51
CA VAL A 285 -4.87 -3.35 -0.28
C VAL A 285 -3.96 -3.87 -1.39
N ALA A 286 -3.98 -5.18 -1.66
CA ALA A 286 -3.12 -5.79 -2.66
C ALA A 286 -3.58 -5.45 -4.10
N LEU A 287 -3.30 -4.21 -4.53
CA LEU A 287 -3.44 -3.73 -5.91
C LEU A 287 -2.50 -4.47 -6.88
N ARG A 288 -1.49 -5.18 -6.38
CA ARG A 288 -0.52 -5.96 -7.17
C ARG A 288 -1.13 -7.12 -7.98
N GLY A 289 -2.41 -7.46 -7.78
CA GLY A 289 -3.13 -8.44 -8.61
C GLY A 289 -3.59 -7.90 -9.97
N VAL A 290 -3.36 -6.62 -10.24
CA VAL A 290 -3.87 -5.93 -11.43
C VAL A 290 -2.96 -6.13 -12.65
N GLU A 291 -1.65 -6.31 -12.48
CA GLU A 291 -0.68 -6.47 -13.58
C GLU A 291 -0.77 -7.83 -14.30
N ALA A 292 -0.55 -7.83 -15.61
CA ALA A 292 -0.52 -9.06 -16.41
C ALA A 292 0.75 -9.87 -16.10
N ARG A 293 0.62 -11.20 -15.99
CA ARG A 293 1.76 -12.10 -15.70
C ARG A 293 2.60 -12.40 -16.94
N PHE A 294 1.98 -12.38 -18.11
CA PHE A 294 2.60 -12.69 -19.39
C PHE A 294 2.39 -11.54 -20.36
N ALA A 295 3.30 -11.40 -21.31
CA ALA A 295 3.21 -10.46 -22.40
C ALA A 295 3.64 -11.14 -23.71
N THR A 296 2.98 -10.80 -24.81
CA THR A 296 3.35 -11.29 -26.14
C THR A 296 4.35 -10.33 -26.77
N LEU A 297 5.63 -10.67 -26.74
CA LEU A 297 6.70 -9.87 -27.32
C LEU A 297 6.66 -9.97 -28.85
N VAL A 298 6.85 -8.83 -29.52
CA VAL A 298 7.04 -8.75 -30.97
C VAL A 298 8.52 -8.56 -31.26
N GLU A 299 9.15 -9.57 -31.87
CA GLU A 299 10.57 -9.54 -32.24
C GLU A 299 10.79 -8.74 -33.53
N GLN A 300 12.00 -8.22 -33.75
CA GLN A 300 12.31 -7.38 -34.92
C GLN A 300 12.11 -8.09 -36.28
N GLY A 301 12.07 -9.42 -36.29
CA GLY A 301 11.75 -10.24 -37.47
C GLY A 301 10.26 -10.52 -37.69
N GLY A 302 9.36 -9.92 -36.89
CA GLY A 302 7.91 -10.14 -36.96
C GLY A 302 7.41 -11.39 -36.23
N GLY A 303 8.29 -12.13 -35.56
CA GLY A 303 7.91 -13.26 -34.71
C GLY A 303 7.24 -12.81 -33.41
N GLU A 304 6.24 -13.55 -32.95
CA GLU A 304 5.59 -13.33 -31.66
C GLU A 304 6.00 -14.41 -30.66
N ARG A 305 6.39 -13.99 -29.45
CA ARG A 305 6.78 -14.91 -28.37
C ARG A 305 6.20 -14.49 -27.04
N VAL A 306 5.50 -15.41 -26.37
CA VAL A 306 4.98 -15.17 -25.02
C VAL A 306 6.11 -15.27 -24.01
N VAL A 307 6.25 -14.24 -23.19
CA VAL A 307 7.25 -14.13 -22.12
C VAL A 307 6.60 -13.74 -20.80
N ASP A 308 7.26 -14.02 -19.67
CA ASP A 308 6.87 -13.45 -18.38
C ASP A 308 7.00 -11.91 -18.46
N ALA A 309 5.98 -11.17 -18.01
CA ALA A 309 5.99 -9.71 -18.11
C ALA A 309 7.20 -9.10 -17.39
N ARG A 310 7.73 -9.75 -16.34
CA ARG A 310 8.89 -9.28 -15.56
C ARG A 310 10.21 -9.32 -16.33
N VAL A 311 10.30 -10.02 -17.46
CA VAL A 311 11.49 -10.02 -18.31
C VAL A 311 11.40 -9.03 -19.47
N LEU A 312 10.39 -8.16 -19.48
CA LEU A 312 10.34 -7.03 -20.40
C LEU A 312 11.42 -6.00 -20.03
N GLN A 313 12.04 -5.41 -21.06
CA GLN A 313 13.14 -4.46 -20.93
C GLN A 313 12.94 -3.28 -21.89
N TYR A 314 13.72 -2.21 -21.71
CA TYR A 314 13.66 -1.05 -22.59
C TYR A 314 13.92 -1.42 -24.05
N GLY A 315 13.17 -0.78 -24.95
CA GLY A 315 13.20 -1.05 -26.38
C GLY A 315 12.29 -2.19 -26.84
N ASP A 316 11.69 -2.96 -25.93
CA ASP A 316 10.73 -3.99 -26.30
C ASP A 316 9.42 -3.39 -26.85
N VAL A 317 8.85 -4.11 -27.81
CA VAL A 317 7.49 -3.90 -28.33
C VAL A 317 6.70 -5.17 -28.05
N PHE A 318 5.51 -5.03 -27.50
CA PHE A 318 4.64 -6.14 -27.17
C PHE A 318 3.24 -5.93 -27.75
N ARG A 319 2.59 -7.02 -28.12
CA ARG A 319 1.21 -7.06 -28.61
C ARG A 319 0.27 -7.36 -27.45
N VAL A 320 -0.84 -6.63 -27.41
CA VAL A 320 -1.96 -6.85 -26.51
C VAL A 320 -3.17 -7.19 -27.38
N GLY A 321 -3.69 -8.42 -27.25
CA GLY A 321 -4.85 -8.90 -27.97
C GLY A 321 -6.15 -8.21 -27.55
N ALA A 322 -7.27 -8.66 -28.11
CA ALA A 322 -8.60 -8.22 -27.68
C ALA A 322 -8.93 -8.83 -26.30
N HIS A 323 -9.54 -8.04 -25.41
CA HIS A 323 -9.88 -8.45 -24.03
C HIS A 323 -8.68 -8.90 -23.19
N GLU A 324 -7.49 -8.38 -23.49
CA GLU A 324 -6.25 -8.71 -22.81
C GLU A 324 -5.78 -7.54 -21.93
N LYS A 325 -5.12 -7.86 -20.82
CA LYS A 325 -4.54 -6.86 -19.92
C LYS A 325 -3.23 -6.32 -20.47
N VAL A 326 -3.06 -5.01 -20.40
CA VAL A 326 -1.79 -4.36 -20.71
C VAL A 326 -0.76 -4.72 -19.62
N ALA A 327 0.39 -5.27 -20.03
CA ALA A 327 1.40 -5.78 -19.10
C ALA A 327 2.19 -4.67 -18.37
N THR A 328 2.52 -3.58 -19.07
CA THR A 328 3.26 -2.43 -18.52
C THR A 328 2.92 -1.15 -19.27
N ASP A 329 3.26 0.01 -18.72
CA ASP A 329 2.96 1.30 -19.35
C ASP A 329 3.76 1.48 -20.65
N GLY A 330 3.10 2.01 -21.68
CA GLY A 330 3.68 2.17 -22.99
C GLY A 330 2.92 3.09 -23.92
N VAL A 331 3.40 3.20 -25.16
CA VAL A 331 2.76 3.98 -26.24
C VAL A 331 2.41 3.06 -27.40
N VAL A 332 1.23 3.22 -27.98
CA VAL A 332 0.79 2.45 -29.16
C VAL A 332 1.59 2.89 -30.39
N VAL A 333 2.17 1.94 -31.14
CA VAL A 333 3.13 2.26 -32.22
C VAL A 333 2.79 1.71 -33.61
N ALA A 334 1.87 0.75 -33.72
CA ALA A 334 1.46 0.21 -35.02
C ALA A 334 -0.01 0.51 -35.32
N ALA A 335 -0.36 0.50 -36.61
CA ALA A 335 -1.72 0.73 -37.07
C ALA A 335 -2.67 -0.32 -36.48
N GLY A 336 -3.72 0.19 -35.84
CA GLY A 336 -4.64 -0.57 -35.00
C GLY A 336 -5.26 0.39 -33.98
N GLY A 337 -6.48 0.10 -33.56
CA GLY A 337 -7.19 0.91 -32.57
C GLY A 337 -8.06 0.01 -31.72
N SER A 338 -8.07 0.28 -30.43
CA SER A 338 -8.92 -0.41 -29.47
C SER A 338 -9.40 0.59 -28.43
N GLU A 339 -10.59 0.35 -27.90
CA GLU A 339 -11.03 0.99 -26.68
C GLU A 339 -10.34 0.31 -25.51
N VAL A 340 -9.90 1.06 -24.51
CA VAL A 340 -9.21 0.53 -23.34
C VAL A 340 -10.00 0.93 -22.11
N ASP A 341 -10.39 -0.07 -21.33
CA ASP A 341 -11.00 0.10 -20.03
C ASP A 341 -9.92 0.49 -19.01
N GLU A 342 -9.91 1.78 -18.66
CA GLU A 342 -9.01 2.37 -17.66
C GLU A 342 -9.68 2.52 -16.28
N SER A 343 -10.85 1.90 -16.05
CA SER A 343 -11.62 2.03 -14.81
C SER A 343 -10.84 1.59 -13.57
N VAL A 344 -9.91 0.64 -13.72
CA VAL A 344 -9.06 0.14 -12.62
C VAL A 344 -8.11 1.22 -12.08
N VAL A 345 -7.77 2.22 -12.90
CA VAL A 345 -6.82 3.30 -12.54
C VAL A 345 -7.55 4.62 -12.35
N THR A 346 -8.46 4.96 -13.27
CA THR A 346 -9.14 6.27 -13.31
C THR A 346 -10.46 6.28 -12.55
N GLY A 347 -11.06 5.11 -12.31
CA GLY A 347 -12.43 5.00 -11.77
C GLY A 347 -13.53 5.31 -12.80
N GLU A 348 -13.20 5.81 -13.99
CA GLU A 348 -14.17 6.13 -15.04
C GLU A 348 -14.58 4.86 -15.80
N SER A 349 -15.89 4.63 -15.94
CA SER A 349 -16.44 3.40 -16.54
C SER A 349 -16.52 3.43 -18.07
N VAL A 350 -16.29 4.61 -18.69
CA VAL A 350 -16.33 4.77 -20.14
C VAL A 350 -14.97 4.39 -20.72
N PRO A 351 -14.89 3.37 -21.60
CA PRO A 351 -13.64 2.98 -22.24
C PRO A 351 -13.03 4.12 -23.06
N VAL A 352 -11.72 4.28 -22.97
CA VAL A 352 -10.98 5.34 -23.66
C VAL A 352 -10.39 4.79 -24.95
N ALA A 353 -10.65 5.45 -26.06
CA ALA A 353 -10.09 5.05 -27.34
C ALA A 353 -8.59 5.29 -27.44
N LYS A 354 -7.86 4.26 -27.87
CA LYS A 354 -6.42 4.29 -28.06
C LYS A 354 -6.08 3.90 -29.49
N GLY A 355 -5.30 4.74 -30.13
CA GLY A 355 -4.69 4.51 -31.44
C GLY A 355 -3.20 4.87 -31.41
N VAL A 356 -2.55 4.85 -32.57
CA VAL A 356 -1.12 5.17 -32.70
C VAL A 356 -0.77 6.48 -31.97
N GLY A 357 0.27 6.46 -31.15
CA GLY A 357 0.73 7.58 -30.33
C GLY A 357 0.04 7.72 -28.97
N SER A 358 -1.03 6.96 -28.70
CA SER A 358 -1.74 7.02 -27.42
C SER A 358 -0.96 6.28 -26.33
N ALA A 359 -0.94 6.84 -25.12
CA ALA A 359 -0.40 6.17 -23.93
C ALA A 359 -1.40 5.14 -23.39
N VAL A 360 -0.88 4.00 -22.95
CA VAL A 360 -1.63 2.92 -22.28
C VAL A 360 -0.98 2.60 -20.94
N VAL A 361 -1.80 2.26 -19.95
CA VAL A 361 -1.38 2.04 -18.57
C VAL A 361 -1.46 0.56 -18.21
N ALA A 362 -0.51 0.06 -17.43
CA ALA A 362 -0.47 -1.31 -16.94
C ALA A 362 -1.76 -1.68 -16.21
N GLY A 363 -2.25 -2.90 -16.47
CA GLY A 363 -3.45 -3.45 -15.81
C GLY A 363 -4.78 -3.04 -16.41
N THR A 364 -4.80 -2.05 -17.31
CA THR A 364 -5.97 -1.70 -18.12
C THR A 364 -6.28 -2.83 -19.12
N VAL A 365 -7.52 -2.92 -19.56
CA VAL A 365 -8.00 -4.03 -20.42
C VAL A 365 -8.37 -3.48 -21.79
N THR A 366 -7.85 -4.08 -22.85
CA THR A 366 -8.27 -3.75 -24.23
C THR A 366 -9.66 -4.27 -24.53
N GLY A 367 -10.39 -3.56 -25.39
CA GLY A 367 -11.68 -3.98 -25.93
C GLY A 367 -11.51 -4.96 -27.09
N GLU A 368 -12.32 -4.81 -28.14
CA GLU A 368 -12.36 -5.73 -29.29
C GLU A 368 -11.13 -5.62 -30.23
N GLY A 369 -10.34 -4.54 -30.13
CA GLY A 369 -9.15 -4.32 -30.97
C GLY A 369 -7.85 -4.78 -30.31
N ALA A 370 -6.88 -5.18 -31.13
CA ALA A 370 -5.51 -5.44 -30.67
C ALA A 370 -4.64 -4.17 -30.75
N LEU A 371 -3.72 -4.03 -29.81
CA LEU A 371 -2.76 -2.94 -29.75
C LEU A 371 -1.33 -3.48 -29.84
N VAL A 372 -0.46 -2.76 -30.52
CA VAL A 372 0.99 -3.00 -30.50
C VAL A 372 1.64 -1.84 -29.75
N VAL A 373 2.22 -2.15 -28.61
CA VAL A 373 2.64 -1.18 -27.60
C VAL A 373 4.15 -1.24 -27.45
N ARG A 374 4.81 -0.08 -27.55
CA ARG A 374 6.22 0.08 -27.18
C ARG A 374 6.30 0.41 -25.70
N LEU A 375 7.08 -0.38 -24.98
CA LEU A 375 7.31 -0.19 -23.55
C LEU A 375 7.94 1.18 -23.28
N VAL A 376 7.38 1.92 -22.31
CA VAL A 376 7.92 3.20 -21.83
C VAL A 376 8.39 3.07 -20.37
N ARG A 377 7.60 2.42 -19.51
CA ARG A 377 8.00 2.11 -18.14
C ARG A 377 8.13 0.60 -17.97
N LEU A 378 9.06 0.21 -17.10
CA LEU A 378 9.35 -1.20 -16.84
C LEU A 378 8.34 -1.79 -15.85
N PRO A 379 8.13 -3.12 -15.89
CA PRO A 379 7.33 -3.82 -14.89
C PRO A 379 7.77 -3.47 -13.46
N GLY A 380 6.83 -3.14 -12.58
CA GLY A 380 7.10 -2.72 -11.19
C GLY A 380 7.49 -1.24 -11.03
N SER A 381 7.64 -0.47 -12.11
CA SER A 381 7.84 0.99 -12.10
C SER A 381 6.75 1.77 -12.85
N GLY A 382 5.69 1.07 -13.30
CA GLY A 382 4.53 1.67 -13.95
C GLY A 382 3.62 2.44 -12.99
N THR A 383 2.62 3.12 -13.54
CA THR A 383 1.69 4.00 -12.81
C THR A 383 1.00 3.28 -11.66
N VAL A 384 0.53 2.04 -11.87
CA VAL A 384 -0.11 1.23 -10.82
C VAL A 384 0.87 0.87 -9.69
N ALA A 385 2.13 0.59 -10.01
CA ALA A 385 3.15 0.29 -9.02
C ALA A 385 3.50 1.52 -8.17
N GLU A 386 3.51 2.72 -8.78
CA GLU A 386 3.70 4.00 -8.10
C GLU A 386 2.54 4.31 -7.15
N ILE A 387 1.29 4.16 -7.61
CA ILE A 387 0.09 4.29 -6.76
C ILE A 387 0.15 3.31 -5.59
N ALA A 388 0.49 2.04 -5.87
CA ALA A 388 0.63 1.03 -4.83
C ALA A 388 1.73 1.40 -3.82
N GLY A 389 2.85 1.95 -4.28
CA GLY A 389 3.93 2.47 -3.44
C GLY A 389 3.46 3.60 -2.53
N LEU A 390 2.78 4.62 -3.07
CA LEU A 390 2.23 5.73 -2.31
C LEU A 390 1.23 5.27 -1.23
N VAL A 391 0.35 4.34 -1.58
CA VAL A 391 -0.59 3.75 -0.62
C VAL A 391 0.14 2.95 0.47
N GLU A 392 1.16 2.17 0.08
CA GLU A 392 1.94 1.40 1.04
C GLU A 392 2.74 2.31 1.98
N ASP A 393 3.33 3.39 1.47
CA ASP A 393 4.06 4.38 2.25
C ASP A 393 3.12 5.16 3.19
N ALA A 394 1.92 5.51 2.73
CA ALA A 394 0.88 6.10 3.58
C ALA A 394 0.46 5.15 4.71
N LEU A 395 0.30 3.85 4.44
CA LEU A 395 -0.01 2.82 5.43
C LEU A 395 1.15 2.49 6.38
N ARG A 396 2.39 2.68 5.91
CA ARG A 396 3.63 2.46 6.68
C ARG A 396 4.04 3.66 7.51
N SER A 397 3.52 4.84 7.22
CA SER A 397 3.76 6.03 8.02
C SER A 397 3.32 5.79 9.48
N LYS A 398 4.24 5.95 10.43
CA LYS A 398 3.94 5.77 11.85
C LYS A 398 2.85 6.76 12.25
N PRO A 399 1.75 6.31 12.87
CA PRO A 399 0.75 7.25 13.39
C PRO A 399 1.40 8.07 14.51
N ARG A 400 1.40 9.40 14.39
CA ARG A 400 1.91 10.36 15.39
C ARG A 400 1.39 10.12 16.82
N VAL A 401 0.27 9.41 16.97
CA VAL A 401 -0.30 9.02 18.27
C VAL A 401 0.56 7.99 19.01
N GLN A 402 1.27 7.10 18.30
CA GLN A 402 2.21 6.18 18.92
C GLN A 402 3.39 6.94 19.55
N ASP A 403 3.86 8.02 18.91
CA ASP A 403 4.92 8.88 19.48
C ASP A 403 4.44 9.66 20.71
N VAL A 404 3.17 10.08 20.74
CA VAL A 404 2.57 10.71 21.92
C VAL A 404 2.41 9.70 23.06
N ALA A 405 1.93 8.49 22.78
CA ALA A 405 1.82 7.43 23.76
C ALA A 405 3.20 7.02 24.32
N ASP A 406 4.21 6.88 23.46
CA ASP A 406 5.57 6.55 23.86
C ASP A 406 6.22 7.69 24.67
N ARG A 407 5.93 8.96 24.35
CA ARG A 407 6.41 10.12 25.11
C ARG A 407 5.76 10.20 26.50
N VAL A 408 4.46 9.96 26.58
CA VAL A 408 3.72 9.89 27.85
C VAL A 408 4.22 8.72 28.69
N ALA A 409 4.39 7.53 28.09
CA ALA A 409 4.95 6.36 28.78
C ALA A 409 6.39 6.63 29.27
N GLY A 410 7.21 7.32 28.47
CA GLY A 410 8.56 7.71 28.85
C GLY A 410 8.60 8.63 30.08
N TRP A 411 7.72 9.62 30.14
CA TRP A 411 7.61 10.50 31.32
C TRP A 411 7.02 9.78 32.53
N PHE A 412 6.02 8.92 32.31
CA PHE A 412 5.35 8.14 33.36
C PHE A 412 6.32 7.24 34.14
N VAL A 413 7.29 6.61 33.46
CA VAL A 413 8.32 5.77 34.13
C VAL A 413 9.13 6.57 35.15
N TRP A 414 9.58 7.77 34.78
CA TRP A 414 10.38 8.61 35.68
C TRP A 414 9.55 9.16 36.84
N VAL A 415 8.28 9.49 36.61
CA VAL A 415 7.36 9.92 37.67
C VAL A 415 7.09 8.79 38.66
N VAL A 416 6.77 7.58 38.18
CA VAL A 416 6.53 6.42 39.05
C VAL A 416 7.79 6.04 39.82
N LEU A 417 8.96 6.11 39.19
CA LEU A 417 10.23 5.87 39.88
C LEU A 417 10.50 6.94 40.96
N GLY A 418 10.27 8.21 40.66
CA GLY A 418 10.39 9.30 41.62
C GLY A 418 9.43 9.14 42.80
N VAL A 419 8.17 8.81 42.54
CA VAL A 419 7.17 8.50 43.56
C VAL A 419 7.58 7.27 44.37
N ALA A 420 8.09 6.21 43.74
CA ALA A 420 8.58 5.03 44.45
C ALA A 420 9.76 5.35 45.38
N VAL A 421 10.70 6.20 44.96
CA VAL A 421 11.80 6.68 45.82
C VAL A 421 11.28 7.55 46.96
N VAL A 422 10.34 8.47 46.68
CA VAL A 422 9.73 9.31 47.72
C VAL A 422 8.95 8.46 48.72
N VAL A 423 8.16 7.49 48.26
CA VAL A 423 7.46 6.53 49.13
C VAL A 423 8.47 5.74 49.96
N LEU A 424 9.55 5.23 49.36
CA LEU A 424 10.62 4.52 50.08
C LEU A 424 11.31 5.39 51.14
N CYS A 425 11.49 6.70 50.88
CA CYS A 425 12.17 7.63 51.79
C CYS A 425 11.25 8.18 52.89
N VAL A 426 9.97 8.41 52.58
CA VAL A 426 9.00 9.06 53.49
C VAL A 426 8.26 8.03 54.33
N VAL A 427 8.01 6.85 53.79
CA VAL A 427 7.23 5.79 54.41
C VAL A 427 8.08 4.53 54.40
N GLY A 428 8.67 4.15 55.53
CA GLY A 428 9.41 2.88 55.65
C GLY A 428 8.52 1.62 55.53
N GLY A 429 7.55 1.58 54.61
CA GLY A 429 6.57 0.50 54.41
C GLY A 429 5.64 0.75 53.21
N PHE A 430 5.40 -0.32 52.43
CA PHE A 430 4.67 -0.36 51.16
C PHE A 430 3.15 -0.10 51.30
N VAL A 431 2.56 0.72 50.41
CA VAL A 431 1.10 0.76 50.14
C VAL A 431 0.87 0.68 48.63
N PRO A 432 0.00 -0.22 48.11
CA PRO A 432 -0.18 -0.39 46.67
C PRO A 432 -1.23 0.57 46.09
N LEU A 433 -0.90 1.20 44.96
CA LEU A 433 -1.80 2.03 44.14
C LEU A 433 -2.44 1.18 43.02
N ARG A 434 -3.76 1.24 42.87
CA ARG A 434 -4.52 0.65 41.74
C ARG A 434 -5.18 1.74 40.88
N ALA A 435 -4.82 1.79 39.59
CA ALA A 435 -5.60 2.37 38.48
C ALA A 435 -4.95 1.86 37.17
N GLY A 436 -5.64 1.55 36.07
CA GLY A 436 -7.05 1.59 35.71
C GLY A 436 -7.23 0.95 34.31
N LEU A 437 -8.47 0.73 33.88
CA LEU A 437 -8.78 0.27 32.52
C LEU A 437 -10.15 0.85 32.09
N ALA A 438 -10.15 1.90 31.26
CA ALA A 438 -11.40 2.55 30.79
C ALA A 438 -11.49 2.73 29.26
N VAL A 439 -10.41 2.51 28.51
CA VAL A 439 -10.35 2.85 27.08
C VAL A 439 -10.92 1.79 26.12
N PRO A 440 -10.85 0.47 26.35
CA PRO A 440 -11.27 -0.50 25.32
C PRO A 440 -12.79 -0.68 25.19
N MET A 441 -13.59 -0.32 26.22
CA MET A 441 -15.04 -0.59 26.23
C MET A 441 -15.86 0.34 25.31
N VAL A 442 -15.43 1.60 25.18
CA VAL A 442 -16.10 2.62 24.36
C VAL A 442 -16.08 2.24 22.88
N LEU A 443 -15.00 1.58 22.42
CA LEU A 443 -14.84 1.23 21.02
C LEU A 443 -15.81 0.13 20.57
N VAL A 444 -16.05 -0.87 21.43
CA VAL A 444 -16.96 -2.00 21.12
C VAL A 444 -18.40 -1.50 21.01
N ILE A 445 -18.80 -0.57 21.89
CA ILE A 445 -20.14 0.02 21.89
C ILE A 445 -20.32 0.94 20.67
N ALA A 446 -19.35 1.80 20.37
CA ALA A 446 -19.40 2.69 19.20
C ALA A 446 -19.47 1.92 17.88
N GLY A 447 -18.72 0.82 17.75
CA GLY A 447 -18.78 -0.06 16.58
C GLY A 447 -20.16 -0.74 16.43
N GLY A 448 -20.75 -1.18 17.54
CA GLY A 448 -22.09 -1.77 17.55
C GLY A 448 -23.21 -0.81 17.16
N VAL A 449 -23.12 0.46 17.58
CA VAL A 449 -24.09 1.51 17.20
C VAL A 449 -23.95 1.90 15.72
N ALA A 450 -22.72 2.10 15.24
CA ALA A 450 -22.46 2.46 13.85
C ALA A 450 -22.91 1.39 12.84
N ALA A 451 -22.69 0.11 13.16
CA ALA A 451 -23.10 -1.00 12.31
C ALA A 451 -24.63 -1.07 12.10
N ARG A 452 -25.43 -0.70 13.11
CA ARG A 452 -26.90 -0.61 12.97
C ARG A 452 -27.33 0.50 12.01
N GLY A 453 -26.52 1.54 11.82
CA GLY A 453 -26.72 2.60 10.84
C GLY A 453 -26.12 2.32 9.47
N GLY A 454 -25.68 1.09 9.19
CA GLY A 454 -25.03 0.74 7.92
C GLY A 454 -23.58 1.22 7.78
N VAL A 455 -22.98 1.76 8.85
CA VAL A 455 -21.62 2.29 8.83
C VAL A 455 -20.63 1.25 9.36
N VAL A 456 -19.73 0.80 8.49
CA VAL A 456 -18.70 -0.19 8.86
C VAL A 456 -17.39 0.51 9.22
N ILE A 457 -17.11 0.57 10.53
CA ILE A 457 -15.86 1.14 11.07
C ILE A 457 -14.77 0.07 11.11
N LYS A 458 -13.75 0.21 10.27
CA LYS A 458 -12.67 -0.79 10.13
C LYS A 458 -11.57 -0.70 11.19
N SER A 459 -11.43 0.44 11.87
CA SER A 459 -10.42 0.62 12.92
C SER A 459 -10.84 1.66 13.97
N ALA A 460 -10.34 1.51 15.19
CA ALA A 460 -10.53 2.48 16.28
C ALA A 460 -10.10 3.90 15.91
N GLN A 461 -8.99 4.00 15.19
CA GLN A 461 -8.43 5.26 14.73
C GLN A 461 -9.33 5.98 13.72
N SER A 462 -10.19 5.25 12.99
CA SER A 462 -11.11 5.87 12.02
C SER A 462 -12.18 6.71 12.72
N VAL A 463 -12.64 6.29 13.89
CA VAL A 463 -13.66 7.01 14.68
C VAL A 463 -13.09 8.33 15.23
N GLU A 464 -11.88 8.26 15.78
CA GLU A 464 -11.22 9.43 16.35
C GLU A 464 -10.79 10.45 15.28
N ARG A 465 -10.33 9.96 14.13
CA ARG A 465 -10.03 10.83 12.98
C ARG A 465 -11.29 11.43 12.39
N ALA A 466 -12.36 10.67 12.23
CA ALA A 466 -13.63 11.16 11.69
C ALA A 466 -14.16 12.37 12.47
N ARG A 467 -14.02 12.40 13.81
CA ARG A 467 -14.38 13.57 14.62
C ARG A 467 -13.65 14.86 14.23
N LYS A 468 -12.43 14.73 13.70
CA LYS A 468 -11.57 15.87 13.33
C LYS A 468 -11.62 16.20 11.83
N VAL A 469 -12.39 15.45 11.04
CA VAL A 469 -12.56 15.74 9.62
C VAL A 469 -13.45 16.97 9.48
N THR A 470 -12.95 17.98 8.75
CA THR A 470 -13.67 19.22 8.41
C THR A 470 -14.17 19.20 6.97
N ASP A 471 -13.44 18.54 6.09
CA ASP A 471 -13.65 18.55 4.65
C ASP A 471 -13.85 17.11 4.15
N VAL A 472 -14.88 16.90 3.34
CA VAL A 472 -15.16 15.60 2.70
C VAL A 472 -15.05 15.77 1.20
N VAL A 473 -14.07 15.09 0.61
CA VAL A 473 -13.89 15.02 -0.84
C VAL A 473 -14.54 13.73 -1.31
N PHE A 474 -15.58 13.86 -2.13
CA PHE A 474 -16.26 12.71 -2.72
C PHE A 474 -15.64 12.38 -4.06
N ASP A 475 -15.40 11.09 -4.28
CA ASP A 475 -15.24 10.58 -5.63
C ASP A 475 -16.58 10.69 -6.37
N LYS A 476 -16.58 10.92 -7.69
CA LYS A 476 -17.83 11.07 -8.45
C LYS A 476 -18.40 9.70 -8.78
N THR A 477 -17.64 8.92 -9.54
CA THR A 477 -18.11 7.69 -10.17
C THR A 477 -18.17 6.55 -9.15
N GLY A 478 -19.34 5.94 -8.95
CA GLY A 478 -19.54 4.86 -7.98
C GLY A 478 -19.62 5.29 -6.51
N THR A 479 -19.51 6.60 -6.23
CA THR A 479 -19.75 7.18 -4.90
C THR A 479 -20.92 8.17 -4.91
N LEU A 480 -20.90 9.16 -5.80
CA LEU A 480 -22.03 10.08 -6.00
C LEU A 480 -22.98 9.60 -7.10
N THR A 481 -22.47 8.93 -8.12
CA THR A 481 -23.25 8.40 -9.25
C THR A 481 -23.43 6.90 -9.16
N MET A 482 -24.54 6.41 -9.72
CA MET A 482 -24.73 4.99 -9.99
C MET A 482 -23.81 4.55 -11.14
N GLN A 483 -23.44 3.27 -11.19
CA GLN A 483 -22.55 2.72 -12.22
C GLN A 483 -23.26 2.48 -13.57
N ASP A 484 -24.59 2.39 -13.56
CA ASP A 484 -25.39 2.13 -14.76
C ASP A 484 -25.82 3.45 -15.42
N LEU A 485 -25.68 3.53 -16.75
CA LEU A 485 -26.26 4.60 -17.56
C LEU A 485 -27.70 4.24 -17.91
N ASP A 486 -28.61 5.20 -17.80
CA ASP A 486 -29.98 5.13 -18.31
C ASP A 486 -30.20 6.27 -19.32
N VAL A 487 -31.05 6.03 -20.30
CA VAL A 487 -31.44 7.05 -21.28
C VAL A 487 -32.48 7.97 -20.65
N VAL A 488 -32.16 9.26 -20.58
CA VAL A 488 -33.00 10.30 -19.94
C VAL A 488 -33.77 11.09 -20.98
N ALA A 489 -33.22 11.25 -22.19
CA ALA A 489 -33.86 11.96 -23.28
C ALA A 489 -33.70 11.22 -24.61
N GLU A 490 -34.74 11.24 -25.44
CA GLU A 490 -34.74 10.66 -26.78
C GLU A 490 -35.46 11.59 -27.75
N GLU A 491 -34.81 11.89 -28.87
CA GLU A 491 -35.35 12.71 -29.95
C GLU A 491 -35.09 12.05 -31.30
N THR A 492 -36.14 11.94 -32.12
CA THR A 492 -36.09 11.34 -33.46
C THR A 492 -36.39 12.39 -34.53
N LEU A 493 -35.58 12.45 -35.57
CA LEU A 493 -35.56 13.53 -36.56
C LEU A 493 -35.55 12.95 -37.98
N GLY A 494 -36.32 13.54 -38.90
CA GLY A 494 -36.27 13.25 -40.33
C GLY A 494 -36.76 11.87 -40.79
N VAL A 495 -36.97 10.91 -39.89
CA VAL A 495 -37.46 9.55 -40.16
C VAL A 495 -38.51 9.18 -39.11
N ASP A 496 -39.36 8.22 -39.45
CA ASP A 496 -40.23 7.54 -38.49
C ASP A 496 -39.44 7.04 -37.26
N ARG A 497 -40.05 7.20 -36.08
CA ARG A 497 -39.48 6.82 -34.77
C ARG A 497 -39.12 5.34 -34.70
N ASP A 498 -39.94 4.46 -35.28
CA ASP A 498 -39.73 3.01 -35.22
C ASP A 498 -38.55 2.63 -36.12
N THR A 499 -38.47 3.17 -37.34
CA THR A 499 -37.30 3.01 -38.21
C THR A 499 -36.02 3.55 -37.57
N ALA A 500 -36.05 4.74 -36.97
CA ALA A 500 -34.90 5.32 -36.27
C ALA A 500 -34.46 4.45 -35.09
N SER A 501 -35.41 3.91 -34.33
CA SER A 501 -35.19 2.98 -33.22
C SER A 501 -34.60 1.66 -33.71
N SER A 502 -35.11 1.08 -34.80
CA SER A 502 -34.60 -0.17 -35.38
C SER A 502 -33.17 -0.02 -35.91
N LEU A 503 -32.85 1.10 -36.57
CA LEU A 503 -31.48 1.40 -37.03
C LEU A 503 -30.52 1.54 -35.86
N THR A 504 -30.94 2.26 -34.81
CA THR A 504 -30.14 2.42 -33.59
C THR A 504 -29.91 1.08 -32.90
N LYS A 505 -30.95 0.25 -32.78
CA LYS A 505 -30.88 -1.08 -32.19
C LYS A 505 -29.91 -1.99 -32.96
N ALA A 506 -29.97 -1.98 -34.29
CA ALA A 506 -29.07 -2.77 -35.13
C ALA A 506 -27.59 -2.38 -34.93
N LEU A 507 -27.29 -1.09 -34.74
CA LEU A 507 -25.93 -0.59 -34.45
C LEU A 507 -25.48 -0.82 -33.00
N ALA A 508 -26.41 -0.80 -32.04
CA ALA A 508 -26.12 -1.00 -30.63
C ALA A 508 -25.97 -2.49 -30.25
N THR A 509 -26.65 -3.38 -30.99
CA THR A 509 -26.63 -4.83 -30.72
C THR A 509 -25.22 -5.40 -30.88
N GLY A 510 -24.74 -6.09 -29.84
CA GLY A 510 -23.39 -6.68 -29.82
C GLY A 510 -22.28 -5.71 -29.40
N ASN A 511 -22.58 -4.43 -29.17
CA ASN A 511 -21.61 -3.46 -28.64
C ASN A 511 -21.70 -3.40 -27.11
N LYS A 512 -20.57 -3.62 -26.43
CA LYS A 512 -20.47 -3.60 -24.95
C LYS A 512 -20.25 -2.21 -24.36
N HIS A 513 -20.13 -1.17 -25.17
CA HIS A 513 -19.95 0.19 -24.68
C HIS A 513 -21.14 0.61 -23.79
N PRO A 514 -20.91 1.21 -22.60
CA PRO A 514 -21.98 1.51 -21.63
C PRO A 514 -23.17 2.28 -22.21
N VAL A 515 -22.90 3.25 -23.09
CA VAL A 515 -23.95 4.02 -23.80
C VAL A 515 -24.77 3.13 -24.75
N SER A 516 -24.11 2.23 -25.50
CA SER A 516 -24.79 1.29 -26.40
C SER A 516 -25.63 0.27 -25.63
N VAL A 517 -25.15 -0.16 -24.46
CA VAL A 517 -25.89 -1.06 -23.55
C VAL A 517 -27.13 -0.35 -22.99
N ALA A 518 -27.00 0.90 -22.55
CA ALA A 518 -28.11 1.69 -22.03
C ALA A 518 -29.20 1.92 -23.10
N VAL A 519 -28.80 2.36 -24.30
CA VAL A 519 -29.73 2.56 -25.43
C VAL A 519 -30.33 1.23 -25.89
N GLY A 520 -29.52 0.16 -25.97
CA GLY A 520 -29.98 -1.18 -26.30
C GLY A 520 -31.06 -1.68 -25.34
N LYS A 521 -30.84 -1.51 -24.02
CA LYS A 521 -31.80 -1.87 -22.96
C LYS A 521 -33.12 -1.12 -23.09
N LEU A 522 -33.08 0.18 -23.43
CA LEU A 522 -34.30 0.94 -23.73
C LEU A 522 -35.04 0.36 -24.94
N LEU A 523 -34.32 0.11 -26.03
CA LEU A 523 -34.89 -0.37 -27.30
C LEU A 523 -35.33 -1.84 -27.26
N ASP A 524 -34.87 -2.62 -26.28
CA ASP A 524 -35.35 -3.98 -26.03
C ASP A 524 -36.76 -4.04 -25.42
N THR A 525 -37.21 -2.94 -24.79
CA THR A 525 -38.58 -2.85 -24.28
C THR A 525 -39.62 -2.60 -25.39
N ARG A 526 -39.17 -2.26 -26.60
CA ARG A 526 -40.04 -1.92 -27.74
C ARG A 526 -40.14 -3.07 -28.73
N THR A 527 -41.30 -3.22 -29.34
CA THR A 527 -41.51 -4.14 -30.47
C THR A 527 -41.11 -3.42 -31.74
N LEU A 528 -39.93 -3.75 -32.27
CA LEU A 528 -39.31 -3.08 -33.43
C LEU A 528 -39.05 -4.09 -34.54
N ASP A 529 -39.21 -3.67 -35.79
CA ASP A 529 -38.87 -4.50 -36.94
C ASP A 529 -37.36 -4.72 -37.03
N ALA A 530 -36.97 -5.97 -37.30
CA ALA A 530 -35.57 -6.33 -37.43
C ALA A 530 -34.98 -5.71 -38.69
N VAL A 531 -33.88 -4.97 -38.51
CA VAL A 531 -33.13 -4.38 -39.62
C VAL A 531 -31.82 -5.13 -39.78
N GLU A 532 -31.59 -5.69 -40.98
CA GLU A 532 -30.28 -6.23 -41.33
C GLU A 532 -29.33 -5.10 -41.74
N MET A 533 -28.20 -5.01 -41.02
CA MET A 533 -27.09 -4.12 -41.37
C MET A 533 -25.87 -4.93 -41.79
N THR A 534 -25.14 -4.39 -42.76
CA THR A 534 -23.91 -4.99 -43.28
C THR A 534 -22.70 -4.10 -42.99
N ASP A 535 -21.49 -4.68 -43.00
CA ASP A 535 -20.22 -3.97 -42.75
C ASP A 535 -20.20 -3.15 -41.44
N ILE A 536 -20.71 -3.73 -40.35
CA ILE A 536 -20.68 -3.09 -39.04
C ILE A 536 -19.22 -3.02 -38.55
N ARG A 537 -18.76 -1.81 -38.24
CA ARG A 537 -17.42 -1.55 -37.71
C ARG A 537 -17.49 -0.60 -36.53
N VAL A 538 -16.81 -0.97 -35.46
CA VAL A 538 -16.57 -0.10 -34.31
C VAL A 538 -15.38 0.80 -34.63
N ILE A 539 -15.57 2.10 -34.53
CA ILE A 539 -14.51 3.12 -34.64
C ILE A 539 -14.19 3.59 -33.22
N PRO A 540 -13.01 3.22 -32.68
CA PRO A 540 -12.62 3.56 -31.31
C PRO A 540 -12.74 5.07 -31.04
N GLY A 541 -13.49 5.44 -30.00
CA GLY A 541 -13.60 6.82 -29.51
C GLY A 541 -14.50 7.72 -30.35
N ALA A 542 -15.18 7.11 -31.31
CA ALA A 542 -16.09 7.77 -32.20
C ALA A 542 -17.48 7.15 -32.08
N GLY A 543 -17.61 5.84 -32.34
CA GLY A 543 -18.86 5.11 -32.30
C GLY A 543 -18.86 3.89 -33.22
N VAL A 544 -20.02 3.51 -33.72
CA VAL A 544 -20.23 2.38 -34.64
C VAL A 544 -20.75 2.91 -35.98
N GLN A 545 -20.30 2.33 -37.08
CA GLN A 545 -20.88 2.54 -38.40
C GLN A 545 -21.31 1.22 -39.03
N GLY A 546 -22.32 1.27 -39.89
CA GLY A 546 -22.72 0.16 -40.74
C GLY A 546 -23.40 0.66 -42.01
N SER A 547 -23.77 -0.27 -42.87
CA SER A 547 -24.50 0.00 -44.11
C SER A 547 -25.90 -0.60 -44.05
N TRP A 548 -26.91 0.21 -44.37
CA TRP A 548 -28.30 -0.18 -44.47
C TRP A 548 -28.89 0.31 -45.79
N ASN A 549 -29.43 -0.59 -46.60
CA ASN A 549 -29.95 -0.28 -47.95
C ASN A 549 -28.97 0.49 -48.84
N GLY A 550 -27.66 0.22 -48.69
CA GLY A 550 -26.59 0.91 -49.41
C GLY A 550 -26.22 2.30 -48.86
N ALA A 551 -26.97 2.82 -47.89
CA ALA A 551 -26.70 4.08 -47.21
C ALA A 551 -25.86 3.86 -45.95
N GLN A 552 -24.91 4.75 -45.69
CA GLN A 552 -24.08 4.69 -44.49
C GLN A 552 -24.85 5.23 -43.28
N VAL A 553 -24.89 4.44 -42.20
CA VAL A 553 -25.49 4.82 -40.92
C VAL A 553 -24.39 4.81 -39.85
N ARG A 554 -24.36 5.85 -39.01
CA ARG A 554 -23.36 6.02 -37.94
C ARG A 554 -24.06 6.30 -36.62
N ALA A 555 -23.68 5.62 -35.55
CA ALA A 555 -24.13 5.87 -34.19
C ALA A 555 -22.91 6.17 -33.31
N GLY A 556 -22.80 7.36 -32.74
CA GLY A 556 -21.61 7.73 -31.97
C GLY A 556 -21.67 9.15 -31.41
N SER A 557 -20.50 9.66 -31.00
CA SER A 557 -20.37 11.00 -30.45
C SER A 557 -20.85 12.09 -31.42
N ALA A 558 -21.40 13.17 -30.88
CA ALA A 558 -21.84 14.34 -31.65
C ALA A 558 -20.71 14.89 -32.55
N ARG A 559 -19.46 14.87 -32.08
CA ARG A 559 -18.29 15.34 -32.81
C ARG A 559 -18.02 14.54 -34.07
N TRP A 560 -18.04 13.21 -33.97
CA TRP A 560 -17.73 12.33 -35.10
C TRP A 560 -18.88 12.26 -36.12
N THR A 561 -20.12 12.29 -35.62
CA THR A 561 -21.33 12.36 -36.44
C THR A 561 -21.61 13.76 -37.01
N ARG A 562 -20.78 14.75 -36.65
CA ARG A 562 -20.90 16.16 -37.06
C ARG A 562 -22.27 16.78 -36.71
N SER A 563 -22.85 16.35 -35.60
CA SER A 563 -24.19 16.74 -35.14
C SER A 563 -24.18 17.77 -34.00
N GLU A 564 -23.00 18.21 -33.54
CA GLU A 564 -22.84 19.19 -32.43
C GLU A 564 -23.58 20.52 -32.66
N ALA A 565 -23.69 20.95 -33.92
CA ALA A 565 -24.39 22.18 -34.27
C ALA A 565 -25.92 22.06 -34.24
N HIS A 566 -26.46 20.83 -34.15
CA HIS A 566 -27.91 20.62 -34.15
C HIS A 566 -28.52 21.11 -32.82
N PRO A 567 -29.59 21.93 -32.83
CA PRO A 567 -30.13 22.56 -31.61
C PRO A 567 -30.49 21.56 -30.51
N THR A 568 -31.07 20.41 -30.88
CA THR A 568 -31.44 19.33 -29.97
C THR A 568 -30.23 18.70 -29.28
N VAL A 569 -29.18 18.38 -30.05
CA VAL A 569 -27.96 17.75 -29.53
C VAL A 569 -27.24 18.73 -28.61
N ARG A 570 -27.16 20.00 -29.00
CA ARG A 570 -26.55 21.04 -28.18
C ARG A 570 -27.27 21.23 -26.85
N ARG A 571 -28.61 21.23 -26.85
CA ARG A 571 -29.40 21.30 -25.62
C ARG A 571 -29.10 20.14 -24.67
N MET A 572 -29.10 18.90 -25.18
CA MET A 572 -28.78 17.71 -24.36
C MET A 572 -27.36 17.79 -23.78
N MET A 573 -26.39 18.26 -24.58
CA MET A 573 -25.01 18.45 -24.10
C MET A 573 -24.89 19.55 -23.05
N ASP A 574 -25.61 20.67 -23.21
CA ASP A 574 -25.64 21.78 -22.26
C ASP A 574 -26.28 21.35 -20.92
N ASP A 575 -27.22 20.41 -20.95
CA ASP A 575 -27.82 19.77 -19.76
C ASP A 575 -26.88 18.72 -19.11
N GLY A 576 -25.67 18.52 -19.65
CA GLY A 576 -24.66 17.61 -19.09
C GLY A 576 -24.86 16.14 -19.45
N MET A 577 -25.72 15.83 -20.43
CA MET A 577 -26.02 14.46 -20.86
C MET A 577 -24.89 13.88 -21.75
N THR A 578 -24.74 12.56 -21.74
CA THR A 578 -23.82 11.86 -22.65
C THR A 578 -24.56 11.48 -23.92
N VAL A 579 -24.41 12.28 -24.98
CA VAL A 579 -25.27 12.17 -26.16
C VAL A 579 -24.74 11.15 -27.18
N LEU A 580 -25.57 10.16 -27.53
CA LEU A 580 -25.40 9.28 -28.68
C LEU A 580 -26.21 9.83 -29.86
N CYS A 581 -25.52 10.24 -30.92
CA CYS A 581 -26.14 10.71 -32.16
C CYS A 581 -26.15 9.59 -33.20
N VAL A 582 -27.27 9.43 -33.89
CA VAL A 582 -27.45 8.49 -35.00
C VAL A 582 -27.70 9.26 -36.28
N THR A 583 -26.87 9.05 -37.29
CA THR A 583 -26.96 9.75 -38.57
C THR A 583 -27.07 8.77 -39.73
N LYS A 584 -27.83 9.14 -40.77
CA LYS A 584 -27.91 8.45 -42.06
C LYS A 584 -27.41 9.41 -43.13
N GLU A 585 -26.38 9.03 -43.87
CA GLU A 585 -25.71 9.87 -44.87
C GLU A 585 -25.35 11.29 -44.36
N GLY A 586 -25.02 11.39 -43.07
CA GLY A 586 -24.66 12.65 -42.42
C GLY A 586 -25.84 13.52 -41.95
N GLN A 587 -27.09 13.09 -42.16
CA GLN A 587 -28.26 13.72 -41.55
C GLN A 587 -28.61 13.06 -40.22
N LEU A 588 -28.92 13.85 -39.20
CA LEU A 588 -29.30 13.36 -37.88
C LEU A 588 -30.69 12.71 -37.92
N VAL A 589 -30.76 11.46 -37.47
CA VAL A 589 -31.95 10.61 -37.45
C VAL A 589 -32.46 10.40 -36.03
N ALA A 590 -31.55 10.27 -35.07
CA ALA A 590 -31.91 10.19 -33.65
C ALA A 590 -30.80 10.75 -32.75
N ALA A 591 -31.18 11.22 -31.56
CA ALA A 591 -30.29 11.59 -30.49
C ALA A 591 -30.81 11.02 -29.16
N TYR A 592 -29.95 10.34 -28.42
CA TYR A 592 -30.22 9.78 -27.09
C TYR A 592 -29.27 10.42 -26.08
N GLY A 593 -29.79 10.90 -24.96
CA GLY A 593 -29.04 11.60 -23.90
C GLY A 593 -29.10 10.89 -22.56
#